data_AF-A0A2G9V570-F1
#
_entry.id   AF-A0A2G9V570-F1
#
_cell.length_a   1.000
_cell.length_b   1.000
_cell.length_c   1.000
_cell.angle_alpha   90.00
_cell.angle_beta   90.00
_cell.angle_gamma   90.00
#
_symmetry.space_group_name_H-M   'P 1'
#
loop_
_entity.id
_entity.type
_entity.pdbx_description
1 polymer ?
#
loop_
_entity_poly.entity_id
_entity_poly.type
_entity_poly.pdbx_seq_one_letter_code
_entity_poly.pdbx_strand_id
1 'polypeptide(L)'
;MARGPKKHLKRLAAPKHWMLDKLGGVFAVRPRSGPHKLRECLPLNLFLRNRLKYALNYSEVKKIMRQRIVKVDGKIRTDHKFPAGFMDVISIERTNETFRLLYDVKGRYTVHRITAAEGQFKLCKVKALHVAKKNIPYITTNDGRTIRYPDPHIKGRYTVHRITAAEGQFKLCKVKALHVAKKNIPYITTNDGRTIRYPDPHIKVNDTVVIDLTSNKITDFVKFEAGNLAMVTGGRNVGRVGVIGHREKLPGAFDIIHIKDSAGHSFATRVSNVFVIGKGNKALVSLPASKGIRLTIAEERDKRLAQKKA
;
A
#
# COMPACT_ATOMS: atom_id res chain seq x y z
N MET A 1 -2.16 -34.02 -2.58
CA MET A 1 -1.52 -33.88 -1.25
C MET A 1 -1.12 -32.43 -1.03
N ALA A 2 -1.51 -31.84 0.10
CA ALA A 2 -1.08 -30.50 0.50
C ALA A 2 0.33 -30.60 1.10
N ARG A 3 1.36 -30.50 0.26
CA ARG A 3 2.78 -30.55 0.67
C ARG A 3 3.59 -29.38 0.10
N GLY A 4 2.91 -28.29 -0.27
CA GLY A 4 3.53 -27.09 -0.85
C GLY A 4 2.84 -26.57 -2.11
N PRO A 5 3.46 -25.62 -2.83
CA PRO A 5 2.86 -24.98 -3.99
C PRO A 5 2.65 -25.98 -5.13
N LYS A 6 1.41 -26.06 -5.63
CA LYS A 6 1.05 -26.92 -6.77
C LYS A 6 1.79 -26.46 -8.03
N LYS A 7 2.50 -27.38 -8.69
CA LYS A 7 3.26 -27.10 -9.94
C LYS A 7 2.43 -27.29 -11.22
N HIS A 8 1.30 -27.98 -11.14
CA HIS A 8 0.44 -28.30 -12.27
C HIS A 8 -0.87 -27.50 -12.25
N LEU A 9 -1.46 -27.31 -13.43
CA LEU A 9 -2.79 -26.72 -13.60
C LEU A 9 -3.59 -27.65 -14.52
N LYS A 10 -4.70 -28.19 -14.01
CA LYS A 10 -5.62 -29.01 -14.81
C LYS A 10 -6.34 -28.10 -15.80
N ARG A 11 -6.61 -28.61 -17.01
CA ARG A 11 -7.19 -27.81 -18.08
C ARG A 11 -8.60 -27.29 -17.75
N LEU A 12 -9.43 -28.14 -17.13
CA LEU A 12 -10.77 -27.75 -16.66
C LEU A 12 -10.74 -26.62 -15.62
N ALA A 13 -9.65 -26.50 -14.86
CA ALA A 13 -9.46 -25.46 -13.84
C ALA A 13 -8.73 -24.22 -14.39
N ALA A 14 -8.38 -24.20 -15.68
CA ALA A 14 -7.75 -23.06 -16.30
C ALA A 14 -8.73 -21.88 -16.42
N PRO A 15 -8.25 -20.63 -16.44
CA PRO A 15 -9.11 -19.48 -16.66
C PRO A 15 -9.86 -19.56 -18.01
N LYS A 16 -11.18 -19.33 -17.98
CA LYS A 16 -12.06 -19.45 -19.16
C LYS A 16 -11.66 -18.51 -20.30
N HIS A 17 -11.12 -17.33 -19.98
CA HIS A 17 -10.70 -16.33 -20.97
C HIS A 17 -9.49 -16.75 -21.83
N TRP A 18 -8.81 -17.86 -21.49
CA TRP A 18 -7.78 -18.44 -22.34
C TRP A 18 -8.36 -19.15 -23.57
N MET A 19 -9.63 -19.53 -23.56
CA MET A 19 -10.30 -20.26 -24.64
C MET A 19 -9.56 -21.57 -24.97
N LEU A 20 -9.25 -22.36 -23.93
CA LEU A 20 -8.71 -23.70 -24.10
C LEU A 20 -9.85 -24.68 -24.34
N ASP A 21 -9.67 -25.53 -25.34
CA ASP A 21 -10.57 -26.61 -25.69
C ASP A 21 -10.54 -27.72 -24.63
N LYS A 22 -11.68 -28.37 -24.38
CA LYS A 22 -11.81 -29.37 -23.29
C LYS A 22 -10.97 -30.64 -23.55
N LEU A 23 -10.82 -31.05 -24.82
CA LEU A 23 -10.33 -32.38 -25.21
C LEU A 23 -8.84 -32.44 -25.59
N GLY A 24 -8.17 -31.32 -25.88
CA GLY A 24 -6.78 -31.27 -26.34
C GLY A 24 -5.73 -31.50 -25.25
N GLY A 25 -6.08 -32.23 -24.20
CA GLY A 25 -5.18 -32.71 -23.15
C GLY A 25 -5.63 -32.38 -21.72
N VAL A 26 -5.14 -33.17 -20.77
CA VAL A 26 -5.52 -33.10 -19.34
C VAL A 26 -5.03 -31.82 -18.64
N PHE A 27 -3.89 -31.26 -19.09
CA PHE A 27 -3.22 -30.13 -18.44
C PHE A 27 -3.26 -28.86 -19.29
N ALA A 28 -3.22 -27.72 -18.59
CA ALA A 28 -3.00 -26.41 -19.17
C ALA A 28 -1.62 -25.87 -18.78
N VAL A 29 -1.16 -24.85 -19.49
CA VAL A 29 0.10 -24.16 -19.16
C VAL A 29 -0.11 -23.40 -17.86
N ARG A 30 0.48 -23.88 -16.75
CA ARG A 30 0.50 -23.14 -15.48
C ARG A 30 1.46 -21.95 -15.62
N PRO A 31 1.00 -20.70 -15.49
CA PRO A 31 1.87 -19.53 -15.54
C PRO A 31 2.86 -19.57 -14.37
N ARG A 32 4.07 -19.02 -14.58
CA ARG A 32 5.00 -18.78 -13.46
C ARG A 32 4.48 -17.69 -12.54
N SER A 33 5.02 -17.66 -11.33
CA SER A 33 4.95 -16.45 -10.50
C SER A 33 5.69 -15.33 -11.22
N GLY A 34 5.01 -14.22 -11.43
CA GLY A 34 5.53 -13.10 -12.19
C GLY A 34 4.68 -11.85 -11.93
N PRO A 35 4.72 -10.87 -12.82
CA PRO A 35 4.14 -9.55 -12.54
C PRO A 35 2.61 -9.57 -12.48
N HIS A 36 1.97 -10.47 -13.26
CA HIS A 36 0.51 -10.61 -13.33
C HIS A 36 0.01 -11.88 -12.62
N LYS A 37 -1.19 -11.82 -12.02
CA LYS A 37 -1.81 -12.96 -11.33
C LYS A 37 -2.21 -14.06 -12.33
N LEU A 38 -2.27 -15.31 -11.85
CA LEU A 38 -2.63 -16.48 -12.67
C LEU A 38 -3.97 -16.34 -13.41
N ARG A 39 -4.98 -15.74 -12.78
CA ARG A 39 -6.31 -15.53 -13.38
C ARG A 39 -6.41 -14.26 -14.21
N GLU A 40 -5.39 -13.41 -14.17
CA GLU A 40 -5.35 -12.10 -14.83
C GLU A 40 -4.16 -12.04 -15.81
N CYS A 41 -3.73 -13.15 -16.39
CA CYS A 41 -2.62 -13.19 -17.34
C CYS A 41 -2.92 -14.10 -18.54
N LEU A 42 -2.07 -14.03 -19.55
CA LEU A 42 -1.98 -14.91 -20.72
C LEU A 42 -0.52 -15.37 -20.85
N PRO A 43 -0.21 -16.66 -20.61
CA PRO A 43 1.14 -17.18 -20.79
C PRO A 43 1.64 -17.02 -22.23
N LEU A 44 2.92 -16.68 -22.40
CA LEU A 44 3.54 -16.53 -23.74
C LEU A 44 3.37 -17.77 -24.63
N ASN A 45 3.29 -18.96 -24.03
CA ASN A 45 2.97 -20.19 -24.75
C ASN A 45 1.59 -20.16 -25.41
N LEU A 46 0.56 -19.69 -24.70
CA LEU A 46 -0.78 -19.56 -25.26
C LEU A 46 -0.87 -18.41 -26.26
N PHE A 47 -0.11 -17.34 -26.05
CA PHE A 47 0.00 -16.24 -26.99
C PHE A 47 0.55 -16.70 -28.36
N LEU A 48 1.73 -17.35 -28.38
CA LEU A 48 2.36 -17.81 -29.61
C LEU A 48 1.58 -18.95 -30.30
N ARG A 49 1.05 -19.91 -29.53
CA ARG A 49 0.38 -21.10 -30.06
C ARG A 49 -1.10 -20.90 -30.38
N ASN A 50 -1.87 -20.34 -29.44
CA ASN A 50 -3.33 -20.28 -29.57
C ASN A 50 -3.83 -18.98 -30.19
N ARG A 51 -3.12 -17.86 -30.05
CA ARG A 51 -3.54 -16.56 -30.62
C ARG A 51 -2.86 -16.28 -31.96
N LEU A 52 -1.53 -16.25 -32.00
CA LEU A 52 -0.77 -15.93 -33.22
C LEU A 52 -0.58 -17.12 -34.18
N LYS A 53 -0.70 -18.35 -33.68
CA LYS A 53 -0.54 -19.58 -34.48
C LYS A 53 0.85 -19.76 -35.11
N TYR A 54 1.87 -19.08 -34.59
CA TYR A 54 3.28 -19.26 -35.02
C TYR A 54 3.90 -20.59 -34.55
N ALA A 55 3.28 -21.23 -33.56
CA ALA A 55 3.64 -22.57 -33.13
C ALA A 55 2.38 -23.45 -33.12
N LEU A 56 2.54 -24.71 -33.51
CA LEU A 56 1.50 -25.72 -33.47
C LEU A 56 1.49 -26.43 -32.10
N ASN A 57 2.67 -26.71 -31.55
CA ASN A 57 2.83 -27.49 -30.33
C ASN A 57 3.65 -26.77 -29.24
N TYR A 58 3.69 -27.38 -28.06
CA TYR A 58 4.38 -26.82 -26.90
C TYR A 58 5.91 -26.78 -27.07
N SER A 59 6.47 -27.72 -27.81
CA SER A 59 7.92 -27.83 -28.05
C SER A 59 8.43 -26.73 -28.97
N GLU A 60 7.67 -26.38 -30.02
CA GLU A 60 7.98 -25.27 -30.94
C GLU A 60 7.99 -23.93 -30.21
N VAL A 61 7.00 -23.66 -29.37
CA VAL A 61 7.03 -22.45 -28.52
C VAL A 61 8.33 -22.39 -27.71
N LYS A 62 8.75 -23.51 -27.12
CA LYS A 62 9.99 -23.56 -26.33
C LYS A 62 11.22 -23.29 -27.20
N LYS A 63 11.24 -23.72 -28.47
CA LYS A 63 12.30 -23.40 -29.44
C LYS A 63 12.30 -21.89 -29.76
N ILE A 64 11.15 -21.32 -30.11
CA ILE A 64 10.98 -19.88 -30.40
C ILE A 64 11.47 -19.02 -29.23
N MET A 65 11.01 -19.33 -28.00
CA MET A 65 11.38 -18.57 -26.81
C MET A 65 12.88 -18.67 -26.47
N ARG A 66 13.53 -19.79 -26.80
CA ARG A 66 14.98 -19.97 -26.60
C ARG A 66 15.85 -19.19 -27.58
N GLN A 67 15.32 -18.83 -28.75
CA GLN A 67 16.02 -17.98 -29.73
C GLN A 67 16.15 -16.52 -29.26
N ARG A 68 15.54 -16.14 -28.13
CA ARG A 68 15.64 -14.78 -27.53
C ARG A 68 15.04 -13.65 -28.39
N ILE A 69 14.20 -13.99 -29.37
CA ILE A 69 13.57 -13.03 -30.31
C ILE A 69 12.30 -12.37 -29.76
N VAL A 70 11.72 -12.91 -28.68
CA VAL A 70 10.49 -12.37 -28.05
C VAL A 70 10.87 -11.49 -26.87
N LYS A 71 10.48 -10.21 -26.94
CA LYS A 71 10.60 -9.28 -25.82
C LYS A 71 9.23 -8.97 -25.24
N VAL A 72 9.18 -8.85 -23.92
CA VAL A 72 8.02 -8.32 -23.19
C VAL A 72 8.48 -7.07 -22.45
N ASP A 73 7.82 -5.96 -22.74
CA ASP A 73 8.18 -4.61 -22.34
C ASP A 73 9.66 -4.27 -22.59
N GLY A 74 10.16 -4.56 -23.79
CA GLY A 74 11.54 -4.31 -24.18
C GLY A 74 12.58 -5.26 -23.58
N LYS A 75 12.20 -6.16 -22.65
CA LYS A 75 13.10 -7.17 -22.08
C LYS A 75 12.90 -8.52 -22.74
N ILE A 76 14.00 -9.14 -23.17
CA ILE A 76 13.99 -10.50 -23.72
C ILE A 76 13.46 -11.46 -22.65
N ARG A 77 12.46 -12.26 -23.02
CA ARG A 77 11.93 -13.34 -22.17
C ARG A 77 12.20 -14.68 -22.83
N THR A 78 12.73 -15.62 -22.05
CA THR A 78 13.02 -17.00 -22.49
C THR A 78 12.06 -18.02 -21.89
N ASP A 79 11.37 -17.68 -20.79
CA ASP A 79 10.37 -18.57 -20.20
C ASP A 79 9.04 -18.46 -20.95
N HIS A 80 8.66 -19.54 -21.63
CA HIS A 80 7.38 -19.65 -22.34
C HIS A 80 6.16 -19.64 -21.40
N LYS A 81 6.34 -19.84 -20.10
CA LYS A 81 5.28 -19.76 -19.07
C LYS A 81 5.22 -18.38 -18.40
N PHE A 82 5.93 -17.38 -18.91
CA PHE A 82 5.89 -16.03 -18.38
C PHE A 82 4.45 -15.46 -18.43
N PRO A 83 3.93 -14.92 -17.32
CA PRO A 83 2.57 -14.39 -17.25
C PRO A 83 2.53 -12.96 -17.82
N ALA A 84 2.35 -12.82 -19.13
CA ALA A 84 2.05 -11.52 -19.73
C ALA A 84 0.59 -11.13 -19.42
N GLY A 85 0.31 -9.85 -19.20
CA GLY A 85 -1.02 -9.41 -18.78
C GLY A 85 -1.46 -8.11 -19.43
N PHE A 86 -2.50 -7.50 -18.85
CA PHE A 86 -3.08 -6.27 -19.35
C PHE A 86 -2.04 -5.15 -19.49
N MET A 87 -2.04 -4.47 -20.64
CA MET A 87 -1.13 -3.39 -21.06
C MET A 87 0.33 -3.78 -21.30
N ASP A 88 0.70 -5.06 -21.20
CA ASP A 88 2.05 -5.47 -21.58
C ASP A 88 2.25 -5.34 -23.10
N VAL A 89 3.44 -4.86 -23.48
CA VAL A 89 3.87 -4.77 -24.88
C VAL A 89 4.73 -5.98 -25.21
N ILE A 90 4.35 -6.75 -26.21
CA ILE A 90 5.09 -7.92 -26.70
C ILE A 90 5.62 -7.59 -28.09
N SER A 91 6.94 -7.64 -28.28
CA SER A 91 7.57 -7.41 -29.58
C SER A 91 8.30 -8.66 -30.05
N ILE A 92 8.20 -8.95 -31.34
CA ILE A 92 8.91 -10.05 -31.99
C ILE A 92 9.82 -9.43 -33.05
N GLU A 93 11.13 -9.47 -32.82
CA GLU A 93 12.11 -8.75 -33.66
C GLU A 93 12.13 -9.27 -35.10
N ARG A 94 12.10 -10.59 -35.27
CA ARG A 94 12.25 -11.22 -36.59
C ARG A 94 11.09 -10.94 -37.54
N THR A 95 9.88 -10.78 -37.00
CA THR A 95 8.69 -10.43 -37.77
C THR A 95 8.41 -8.93 -37.75
N ASN A 96 9.19 -8.16 -36.97
CA ASN A 96 9.00 -6.73 -36.74
C ASN A 96 7.56 -6.36 -36.31
N GLU A 97 6.90 -7.25 -35.57
CA GLU A 97 5.53 -7.01 -35.08
C GLU A 97 5.55 -6.67 -33.59
N THR A 98 4.82 -5.62 -33.21
CA THR A 98 4.59 -5.19 -31.84
C THR A 98 3.12 -5.31 -31.48
N PHE A 99 2.85 -5.88 -30.31
CA PHE A 99 1.51 -6.14 -29.82
C PHE A 99 1.31 -5.56 -28.43
N ARG A 100 0.08 -5.12 -28.13
CA ARG A 100 -0.38 -4.78 -26.79
C ARG A 100 -1.49 -5.74 -26.37
N LEU A 101 -1.38 -6.26 -25.15
CA LEU A 101 -2.43 -7.09 -24.57
C LEU A 101 -3.53 -6.23 -23.96
N LEU A 102 -4.71 -6.28 -24.56
CA LEU A 102 -5.91 -5.59 -24.10
C LEU A 102 -7.03 -6.59 -23.83
N TYR A 103 -8.09 -6.15 -23.17
CA TYR A 103 -9.33 -6.90 -23.08
C TYR A 103 -10.25 -6.54 -24.24
N ASP A 104 -10.93 -7.54 -24.80
CA ASP A 104 -12.11 -7.31 -25.62
C ASP A 104 -13.35 -7.02 -24.76
N VAL A 105 -14.46 -6.64 -25.39
CA VAL A 105 -15.74 -6.35 -24.73
C VAL A 105 -16.26 -7.56 -23.93
N LYS A 106 -15.82 -8.78 -24.26
CA LYS A 106 -16.21 -10.03 -23.58
C LYS A 106 -15.24 -10.43 -22.46
N GLY A 107 -14.28 -9.57 -22.10
CA GLY A 107 -13.32 -9.81 -21.02
C GLY A 107 -12.21 -10.80 -21.35
N ARG A 108 -11.95 -11.06 -22.63
CA ARG A 108 -10.89 -11.96 -23.11
C ARG A 108 -9.67 -11.15 -23.54
N TYR A 109 -8.48 -11.74 -23.40
CA TYR A 109 -7.27 -11.11 -23.93
C TYR A 109 -7.29 -11.11 -25.46
N THR A 110 -7.27 -9.93 -26.05
CA THR A 110 -7.07 -9.69 -27.47
C THR A 110 -5.62 -9.28 -27.74
N VAL A 111 -5.12 -9.66 -28.91
CA VAL A 111 -3.79 -9.34 -29.39
C VAL A 111 -3.91 -8.16 -30.33
N HIS A 112 -3.71 -6.95 -29.81
CA HIS A 112 -3.83 -5.73 -30.60
C HIS A 112 -2.48 -5.38 -31.20
N ARG A 113 -2.35 -5.36 -32.53
CA ARG A 113 -1.15 -4.88 -33.21
C ARG A 113 -1.01 -3.36 -33.02
N ILE A 114 0.18 -2.91 -32.68
CA ILE A 114 0.51 -1.49 -32.48
C ILE A 114 1.76 -1.13 -33.28
N THR A 115 2.00 0.16 -33.47
CA THR A 115 3.24 0.65 -34.11
C THR A 115 4.42 0.58 -33.15
N ALA A 116 5.65 0.58 -33.69
CA ALA A 116 6.87 0.56 -32.87
C ALA A 116 7.00 1.78 -31.95
N ALA A 117 6.55 2.96 -32.40
CA ALA A 117 6.51 4.18 -31.60
C ALA A 117 5.57 4.03 -30.39
N GLU A 118 4.37 3.48 -30.60
CA GLU A 118 3.42 3.23 -29.51
C GLU A 118 3.92 2.13 -28.55
N GLY A 119 4.74 1.20 -29.04
CA GLY A 119 5.36 0.15 -28.24
C GLY A 119 6.42 0.64 -27.24
N GLN A 120 6.89 1.88 -27.37
CA GLN A 120 7.89 2.45 -26.46
C GLN A 120 7.32 2.79 -25.08
N PHE A 121 6.02 3.04 -25.00
CA PHE A 121 5.35 3.38 -23.74
C PHE A 121 4.20 2.43 -23.42
N LYS A 122 3.82 2.38 -22.15
CA LYS A 122 2.63 1.70 -21.69
C LYS A 122 2.03 2.41 -20.49
N LEU A 123 0.73 2.25 -20.32
CA LEU A 123 0.02 2.79 -19.17
C LEU A 123 0.07 1.79 -18.01
N CYS A 124 0.55 2.28 -16.87
CA CYS A 124 0.58 1.53 -15.62
C CYS A 124 -0.32 2.24 -14.61
N LYS A 125 -1.24 1.49 -13.99
CA LYS A 125 -2.04 2.00 -12.87
C LYS A 125 -1.23 1.87 -11.59
N VAL A 126 -1.06 2.97 -10.85
CA VAL A 126 -0.49 2.95 -9.51
C VAL A 126 -1.44 2.21 -8.57
N LYS A 127 -0.95 1.16 -7.90
CA LYS A 127 -1.71 0.38 -6.91
C LYS A 127 -1.50 0.91 -5.50
N ALA A 128 -0.25 1.18 -5.14
CA ALA A 128 0.10 1.67 -3.81
C ALA A 128 1.41 2.46 -3.83
N LEU A 129 1.51 3.41 -2.92
CA LEU A 129 2.72 4.15 -2.61
C LEU A 129 3.25 3.68 -1.25
N HIS A 130 4.54 3.39 -1.22
CA HIS A 130 5.25 2.88 -0.05
C HIS A 130 6.55 3.64 0.14
N VAL A 131 7.14 3.48 1.33
CA VAL A 131 8.46 4.01 1.65
C VAL A 131 9.36 2.81 1.94
N ALA A 132 10.46 2.69 1.20
CA ALA A 132 11.46 1.63 1.40
C ALA A 132 12.41 2.00 2.56
N LYS A 133 13.33 1.08 2.88
CA LYS A 133 14.46 1.38 3.76
C LYS A 133 15.20 2.64 3.28
N LYS A 134 15.71 3.44 4.22
CA LYS A 134 16.32 4.76 3.97
C LYS A 134 15.35 5.84 3.48
N ASN A 135 14.06 5.73 3.82
CA ASN A 135 13.02 6.71 3.48
C ASN A 135 12.85 6.97 1.98
N ILE A 136 13.19 6.00 1.11
CA ILE A 136 13.06 6.16 -0.35
C ILE A 136 11.60 5.86 -0.76
N PRO A 137 10.83 6.83 -1.29
CA PRO A 137 9.48 6.58 -1.76
C PRO A 137 9.51 5.71 -3.01
N TYR A 138 8.56 4.78 -3.11
CA TYR A 138 8.34 3.98 -4.31
C TYR A 138 6.86 3.67 -4.52
N ILE A 139 6.46 3.55 -5.77
CA ILE A 139 5.13 3.06 -6.15
C ILE A 139 5.20 1.63 -6.63
N THR A 140 4.14 0.88 -6.37
CA THR A 140 3.86 -0.42 -6.99
C THR A 140 2.75 -0.25 -8.01
N THR A 141 2.95 -0.83 -9.19
CA THR A 141 2.01 -0.73 -10.30
C THR A 141 1.19 -2.00 -10.47
N ASN A 142 0.14 -1.93 -11.30
CA ASN A 142 -0.74 -3.06 -11.57
C ASN A 142 -0.03 -4.26 -12.20
N ASP A 143 0.97 -4.01 -13.03
CA ASP A 143 1.85 -4.96 -13.70
C ASP A 143 3.08 -5.35 -12.86
N GLY A 144 3.05 -5.15 -11.54
CA GLY A 144 4.06 -5.65 -10.62
C GLY A 144 5.42 -4.95 -10.69
N ARG A 145 5.53 -3.78 -11.33
CA ARG A 145 6.74 -2.95 -11.28
C ARG A 145 6.80 -2.14 -10.00
N THR A 146 8.04 -1.87 -9.59
CA THR A 146 8.37 -0.98 -8.48
C THR A 146 9.15 0.19 -9.05
N ILE A 147 8.59 1.41 -8.97
CA ILE A 147 9.24 2.63 -9.46
C ILE A 147 9.63 3.46 -8.24
N ARG A 148 10.93 3.72 -8.08
CA ARG A 148 11.47 4.55 -6.99
C ARG A 148 11.44 6.02 -7.39
N TYR A 149 11.40 6.90 -6.39
CA TYR A 149 11.31 8.34 -6.58
C TYR A 149 10.14 8.75 -7.49
N PRO A 150 8.92 8.28 -7.19
CA PRO A 150 7.73 8.74 -7.91
C PRO A 150 7.56 10.25 -7.73
N ASP A 151 6.89 10.87 -8.68
CA ASP A 151 6.50 12.28 -8.60
C ASP A 151 5.82 12.57 -7.22
N PRO A 152 6.23 13.62 -6.50
CA PRO A 152 5.65 14.00 -5.20
C PRO A 152 4.13 14.19 -5.21
N HIS A 153 3.53 14.47 -6.36
CA HIS A 153 2.10 14.65 -6.56
C HIS A 153 1.32 13.33 -6.74
N ILE A 154 2.00 12.18 -6.85
CA ILE A 154 1.35 10.86 -6.89
C ILE A 154 0.80 10.56 -5.49
N LYS A 155 -0.45 10.99 -5.28
CA LYS A 155 -1.17 10.83 -4.02
C LYS A 155 -1.49 9.35 -3.80
N GLY A 156 -0.79 8.73 -2.86
CA GLY A 156 -1.43 7.72 -2.01
C GLY A 156 -2.57 8.37 -1.20
N ARG A 157 -3.33 7.60 -0.43
CA ARG A 157 -4.39 8.10 0.49
C ARG A 157 -3.84 8.93 1.67
N TYR A 158 -2.73 9.65 1.48
CA TYR A 158 -2.05 10.44 2.48
C TYR A 158 -2.05 11.90 2.01
N THR A 159 -2.61 12.77 2.83
CA THR A 159 -2.51 14.22 2.66
C THR A 159 -1.20 14.69 3.29
N VAL A 160 -0.34 15.33 2.50
CA VAL A 160 0.89 15.94 3.02
C VAL A 160 0.54 17.27 3.67
N HIS A 161 0.91 17.45 4.93
CA HIS A 161 0.78 18.71 5.67
C HIS A 161 2.13 19.44 5.64
N ARG A 162 2.13 20.71 5.20
CA ARG A 162 3.35 21.53 5.21
C ARG A 162 3.61 21.99 6.64
N ILE A 163 4.82 21.78 7.13
CA ILE A 163 5.25 22.16 8.49
C ILE A 163 6.36 23.21 8.43
N THR A 164 6.58 23.91 9.53
CA THR A 164 7.67 24.88 9.66
C THR A 164 9.00 24.16 9.90
N ALA A 165 10.13 24.84 9.63
CA ALA A 165 11.46 24.26 9.85
C ALA A 165 11.71 23.90 11.32
N ALA A 166 11.16 24.68 12.27
CA ALA A 166 11.24 24.40 13.69
C ALA A 166 10.47 23.13 14.09
N GLU A 167 9.27 22.93 13.55
CA GLU A 167 8.48 21.71 13.77
C GLU A 167 9.16 20.47 13.16
N GLY A 168 9.87 20.64 12.04
CA GLY A 168 10.62 19.58 11.39
C GLY A 168 11.81 19.03 12.19
N GLN A 169 12.22 19.68 13.29
CA GLN A 169 13.35 19.22 14.13
C GLN A 169 12.93 18.19 15.18
N PHE A 170 11.64 18.07 15.49
CA PHE A 170 11.16 17.16 16.53
C PHE A 170 10.05 16.23 16.04
N LYS A 171 9.83 15.14 16.77
CA LYS A 171 8.79 14.14 16.48
C LYS A 171 8.11 13.69 17.76
N LEU A 172 6.78 13.59 17.71
CA LEU A 172 5.99 12.97 18.77
C LEU A 172 5.97 11.44 18.62
N CYS A 173 6.22 10.74 19.73
CA CYS A 173 6.20 9.29 19.79
C CYS A 173 5.40 8.82 21.01
N LYS A 174 4.41 7.95 20.79
CA LYS A 174 3.62 7.35 21.89
C LYS A 174 4.42 6.22 22.53
N VAL A 175 4.47 6.20 23.86
CA VAL A 175 5.06 5.12 24.66
C VAL A 175 4.14 3.91 24.63
N LYS A 176 4.65 2.78 24.11
CA LYS A 176 3.94 1.50 24.03
C LYS A 176 4.14 0.64 25.27
N ALA A 177 5.36 0.57 25.77
CA ALA A 177 5.69 -0.19 26.96
C ALA A 177 6.94 0.36 27.64
N LEU A 178 6.99 0.20 28.95
CA LEU A 178 8.14 0.47 29.80
C LEU A 178 8.68 -0.86 30.31
N HIS A 179 9.98 -1.07 30.16
CA HIS A 179 10.66 -2.31 30.54
C HIS A 179 11.97 -2.00 31.26
N VAL A 180 12.50 -3.00 31.94
CA VAL A 180 13.81 -2.93 32.58
C VAL A 180 14.73 -3.92 31.88
N ALA A 181 15.87 -3.43 31.38
CA ALA A 181 16.88 -4.25 30.72
C ALA A 181 17.83 -4.90 31.74
N LYS A 182 18.76 -5.72 31.24
CA LYS A 182 19.89 -6.23 32.04
C LYS A 182 20.61 -5.07 32.73
N LYS A 183 21.10 -5.30 33.95
CA LYS A 183 21.69 -4.29 34.84
C LYS A 183 20.69 -3.23 35.35
N ASN A 184 19.41 -3.59 35.46
CA ASN A 184 18.35 -2.72 35.99
C ASN A 184 18.20 -1.37 35.25
N ILE A 185 18.50 -1.33 33.96
CA ILE A 185 18.42 -0.10 33.16
C ILE A 185 16.99 0.08 32.65
N PRO A 186 16.23 1.11 33.05
CA PRO A 186 14.90 1.35 32.52
C PRO A 186 14.96 1.82 31.07
N TYR A 187 14.02 1.34 30.25
CA TYR A 187 13.86 1.79 28.88
C TYR A 187 12.39 1.77 28.45
N ILE A 188 12.04 2.66 27.53
CA ILE A 188 10.73 2.70 26.88
C ILE A 188 10.82 2.22 25.43
N THR A 189 9.74 1.61 24.98
CA THR A 189 9.50 1.31 23.57
C THR A 189 8.41 2.24 23.04
N THR A 190 8.63 2.79 21.85
CA THR A 190 7.72 3.74 21.22
C THR A 190 6.91 3.11 20.09
N ASN A 191 5.85 3.79 19.64
CA ASN A 191 5.03 3.33 18.53
C ASN A 191 5.79 3.17 17.20
N ASP A 192 6.81 3.99 16.99
CA ASP A 192 7.74 3.97 15.84
C ASP A 192 8.85 2.90 15.97
N GLY A 193 8.81 2.06 17.01
CA GLY A 193 9.78 0.98 17.21
C GLY A 193 11.13 1.42 17.77
N ARG A 194 11.27 2.69 18.21
CA ARG A 194 12.48 3.16 18.90
C ARG A 194 12.49 2.69 20.35
N THR A 195 13.70 2.39 20.84
CA THR A 195 13.97 2.04 22.23
C THR A 195 14.83 3.14 22.86
N ILE A 196 14.30 3.81 23.88
CA ILE A 196 15.00 4.91 24.57
C ILE A 196 15.33 4.46 25.98
N ARG A 197 16.62 4.45 26.31
CA ARG A 197 17.15 4.09 27.63
C ARG A 197 17.19 5.32 28.53
N TYR A 198 17.07 5.10 29.85
CA TYR A 198 17.05 6.14 30.87
C TYR A 198 15.96 7.22 30.64
N PRO A 199 14.68 6.82 30.47
CA PRO A 199 13.57 7.77 30.43
C PRO A 199 13.37 8.43 31.80
N ASP A 200 12.74 9.61 31.82
CA ASP A 200 12.28 10.23 33.06
C ASP A 200 11.32 9.29 33.82
N PRO A 201 11.47 9.11 35.14
CA PRO A 201 10.60 8.25 35.95
C PRO A 201 9.10 8.55 35.86
N HIS A 202 8.72 9.77 35.50
CA HIS A 202 7.32 10.19 35.39
C HIS A 202 6.64 9.73 34.09
N ILE A 203 7.38 9.21 33.12
CA ILE A 203 6.85 8.75 31.83
C ILE A 203 6.20 7.38 31.99
N LYS A 204 4.91 7.27 31.64
CA LYS A 204 4.12 6.05 31.73
C LYS A 204 3.65 5.55 30.37
N VAL A 205 3.09 4.35 30.35
CA VAL A 205 2.51 3.74 29.15
C VAL A 205 1.32 4.57 28.66
N ASN A 206 1.25 4.78 27.34
CA ASN A 206 0.32 5.66 26.61
C ASN A 206 0.62 7.16 26.62
N ASP A 207 1.60 7.61 27.40
CA ASP A 207 2.11 8.98 27.30
C ASP A 207 2.79 9.20 25.94
N THR A 208 2.97 10.47 25.58
CA THR A 208 3.66 10.84 24.34
C THR A 208 4.93 11.60 24.67
N VAL A 209 6.06 11.15 24.13
CA VAL A 209 7.36 11.81 24.27
C VAL A 209 7.66 12.64 23.02
N VAL A 210 8.24 13.81 23.23
CA VAL A 210 8.80 14.67 22.20
C VAL A 210 10.27 14.29 22.03
N ILE A 211 10.64 13.88 20.82
CA ILE A 211 12.00 13.46 20.49
C ILE A 211 12.59 14.49 19.55
N ASP A 212 13.76 15.01 19.88
CA ASP A 212 14.59 15.76 18.94
C ASP A 212 15.20 14.80 17.92
N LEU A 213 15.02 15.08 16.63
CA LEU A 213 15.47 14.21 15.54
C LEU A 213 16.99 14.24 15.36
N THR A 214 17.65 15.33 15.79
CA THR A 214 19.10 15.45 15.71
C THR A 214 19.77 14.61 16.80
N SER A 215 19.41 14.85 18.06
CA SER A 215 20.02 14.15 19.20
C SER A 215 19.41 12.76 19.46
N ASN A 216 18.22 12.48 18.94
CA ASN A 216 17.40 11.30 19.26
C ASN A 216 17.11 11.11 20.75
N LYS A 217 17.22 12.19 21.54
CA LYS A 217 16.87 12.22 22.97
C LYS A 217 15.47 12.81 23.19
N ILE A 218 14.90 12.52 24.36
CA ILE A 218 13.62 13.08 24.79
C ILE A 218 13.85 14.51 25.24
N THR A 219 13.04 15.45 24.76
CA THR A 219 13.08 16.87 25.17
C THR A 219 11.96 17.23 26.13
N ASP A 220 10.73 16.78 25.85
CA ASP A 220 9.54 16.98 26.69
C ASP A 220 8.64 15.74 26.58
N PHE A 221 7.64 15.63 27.45
CA PHE A 221 6.61 14.60 27.37
C PHE A 221 5.23 15.15 27.77
N VAL A 222 4.19 14.46 27.29
CA VAL A 222 2.78 14.77 27.56
C VAL A 222 2.12 13.54 28.15
N LYS A 223 1.51 13.71 29.33
CA LYS A 223 0.81 12.65 30.04
C LYS A 223 -0.53 12.31 29.39
N PHE A 224 -0.86 11.02 29.41
CA PHE A 224 -2.16 10.49 29.04
C PHE A 224 -3.15 10.66 30.20
N GLU A 225 -3.76 11.84 30.29
CA GLU A 225 -4.73 12.22 31.30
C GLU A 225 -5.90 13.02 30.70
N ALA A 226 -6.98 13.15 31.46
CA ALA A 226 -8.13 13.94 31.07
C ALA A 226 -7.75 15.42 30.88
N GLY A 227 -8.34 16.07 29.89
CA GLY A 227 -8.07 17.46 29.56
C GLY A 227 -6.97 17.67 28.51
N ASN A 228 -6.16 16.66 28.19
CA ASN A 228 -5.16 16.75 27.11
C ASN A 228 -5.73 16.44 25.73
N LEU A 229 -5.14 17.04 24.69
CA LEU A 229 -5.57 16.89 23.30
C LEU A 229 -5.03 15.59 22.72
N ALA A 230 -5.89 14.81 22.06
CA ALA A 230 -5.51 13.55 21.44
C ALA A 230 -6.10 13.36 20.04
N MET A 231 -5.35 12.64 19.22
CA MET A 231 -5.73 12.20 17.88
C MET A 231 -6.00 10.69 17.89
N VAL A 232 -7.03 10.27 17.16
CA VAL A 232 -7.33 8.85 16.96
C VAL A 232 -6.54 8.30 15.77
N THR A 233 -5.79 7.24 16.01
CA THR A 233 -4.91 6.60 15.01
C THR A 233 -5.48 5.30 14.41
N GLY A 234 -6.62 4.79 14.93
CA GLY A 234 -7.23 3.55 14.44
C GLY A 234 -8.74 3.43 14.69
N GLY A 235 -9.38 2.50 13.98
CA GLY A 235 -10.83 2.26 14.07
C GLY A 235 -11.70 3.25 13.28
N ARG A 236 -13.01 3.25 13.53
CA ARG A 236 -14.00 4.07 12.80
C ARG A 236 -13.78 5.58 12.93
N ASN A 237 -13.21 6.02 14.06
CA ASN A 237 -12.98 7.42 14.40
C ASN A 237 -11.57 7.91 14.03
N VAL A 238 -10.81 7.15 13.23
CA VAL A 238 -9.45 7.53 12.80
C VAL A 238 -9.39 8.93 12.19
N GLY A 239 -8.35 9.68 12.53
CA GLY A 239 -8.12 11.04 12.04
C GLY A 239 -8.85 12.14 12.81
N ARG A 240 -9.76 11.78 13.73
CA ARG A 240 -10.43 12.76 14.60
C ARG A 240 -9.52 13.25 15.71
N VAL A 241 -9.66 14.51 16.09
CA VAL A 241 -8.86 15.17 17.14
C VAL A 241 -9.80 15.84 18.13
N GLY A 242 -9.62 15.51 19.41
CA GLY A 242 -10.41 16.09 20.48
C GLY A 242 -9.74 15.96 21.84
N VAL A 243 -10.36 16.57 22.84
CA VAL A 243 -9.90 16.56 24.24
C VAL A 243 -10.30 15.24 24.89
N ILE A 244 -9.38 14.61 25.60
CA ILE A 244 -9.65 13.41 26.39
C ILE A 244 -10.60 13.78 27.53
N GLY A 245 -11.76 13.15 27.56
CA GLY A 245 -12.70 13.21 28.67
C GLY A 245 -12.36 12.16 29.72
N HIS A 246 -13.32 11.29 30.05
CA HIS A 246 -13.10 10.22 31.02
C HIS A 246 -12.63 8.92 30.35
N ARG A 247 -11.88 8.13 31.14
CA ARG A 247 -11.45 6.77 30.80
C ARG A 247 -12.31 5.77 31.57
N GLU A 248 -13.02 4.94 30.85
CA GLU A 248 -13.72 3.78 31.39
C GLU A 248 -12.75 2.59 31.45
N LYS A 249 -12.46 2.13 32.67
CA LYS A 249 -11.60 0.97 32.89
C LYS A 249 -12.47 -0.28 32.96
N LEU A 250 -12.19 -1.25 32.09
CA LEU A 250 -12.94 -2.49 32.00
C LEU A 250 -11.99 -3.67 32.29
N PRO A 251 -11.96 -4.20 33.53
CA PRO A 251 -11.08 -5.30 33.90
C PRO A 251 -11.30 -6.52 32.99
N GLY A 252 -10.23 -7.05 32.40
CA GLY A 252 -10.30 -8.20 31.48
C GLY A 252 -10.74 -7.86 30.05
N ALA A 253 -11.08 -6.60 29.76
CA ALA A 253 -11.44 -6.12 28.43
C ALA A 253 -10.59 -4.91 28.02
N PHE A 254 -10.92 -4.33 26.86
CA PHE A 254 -10.22 -3.13 26.38
C PHE A 254 -10.82 -1.87 27.00
N ASP A 255 -10.00 -1.11 27.72
CA ASP A 255 -10.37 0.22 28.21
C ASP A 255 -10.86 1.15 27.10
N ILE A 256 -11.91 1.89 27.41
CA ILE A 256 -12.59 2.83 26.51
C ILE A 256 -12.29 4.26 26.97
N ILE A 257 -12.03 5.14 26.01
CA ILE A 257 -11.82 6.57 26.23
C ILE A 257 -12.89 7.33 25.49
N HIS A 258 -13.52 8.26 26.21
CA HIS A 258 -14.43 9.25 25.64
C HIS A 258 -13.65 10.51 25.27
N ILE A 259 -13.82 10.97 24.03
CA ILE A 259 -13.13 12.13 23.46
C ILE A 259 -14.20 13.11 22.96
N LYS A 260 -13.96 14.41 23.16
CA LYS A 260 -14.83 15.48 22.66
C LYS A 260 -14.06 16.36 21.68
N ASP A 261 -14.55 16.47 20.45
CA ASP A 261 -13.98 17.35 19.42
C ASP A 261 -14.23 18.84 19.77
N SER A 262 -13.51 19.75 19.12
CA SER A 262 -13.71 21.20 19.28
C SER A 262 -15.09 21.69 18.82
N ALA A 263 -15.74 20.97 17.91
CA ALA A 263 -17.13 21.22 17.49
C ALA A 263 -18.18 20.70 18.49
N GLY A 264 -17.77 20.10 19.61
CA GLY A 264 -18.66 19.60 20.66
C GLY A 264 -19.15 18.16 20.46
N HIS A 265 -18.81 17.52 19.35
CA HIS A 265 -19.17 16.11 19.11
C HIS A 265 -18.36 15.17 20.02
N SER A 266 -19.08 14.31 20.76
CA SER A 266 -18.49 13.28 21.60
C SER A 266 -18.45 11.93 20.87
N PHE A 267 -17.37 11.18 21.06
CA PHE A 267 -17.21 9.81 20.55
C PHE A 267 -16.26 9.01 21.43
N ALA A 268 -16.31 7.68 21.31
CA ALA A 268 -15.49 6.78 22.10
C ALA A 268 -14.54 5.93 21.23
N THR A 269 -13.38 5.60 21.77
CA THR A 269 -12.39 4.69 21.15
C THR A 269 -11.63 3.90 22.21
N ARG A 270 -10.95 2.81 21.81
CA ARG A 270 -10.07 2.04 22.70
C ARG A 270 -8.78 2.82 23.01
N VAL A 271 -8.21 2.62 24.20
CA VAL A 271 -6.93 3.23 24.63
C VAL A 271 -5.79 3.03 23.63
N SER A 272 -5.73 1.86 22.98
CA SER A 272 -4.70 1.57 21.98
C SER A 272 -4.71 2.54 20.79
N ASN A 273 -5.89 3.03 20.41
CA ASN A 273 -6.09 3.87 19.23
C ASN A 273 -5.91 5.37 19.50
N VAL A 274 -5.69 5.77 20.75
CA VAL A 274 -5.55 7.18 21.13
C VAL A 274 -4.08 7.57 21.18
N PHE A 275 -3.74 8.73 20.61
CA PHE A 275 -2.40 9.29 20.59
C PHE A 275 -2.46 10.73 21.11
N VAL A 276 -1.76 11.05 22.20
CA VAL A 276 -1.79 12.40 22.79
C VAL A 276 -0.90 13.31 21.96
N ILE A 277 -1.43 14.46 21.54
CA ILE A 277 -0.72 15.39 20.65
C ILE A 277 -0.46 16.76 21.29
N GLY A 278 -0.98 17.02 22.50
CA GLY A 278 -0.87 18.33 23.12
C GLY A 278 -1.31 18.39 24.58
N LYS A 279 -0.88 19.45 25.27
CA LYS A 279 -1.26 19.79 26.65
C LYS A 279 -2.49 20.69 26.61
N GLY A 280 -3.55 20.35 27.35
CA GLY A 280 -4.81 21.08 27.29
C GLY A 280 -5.41 21.09 25.87
N ASN A 281 -5.87 22.27 25.42
CA ASN A 281 -6.39 22.48 24.06
C ASN A 281 -5.31 22.80 23.01
N LYS A 282 -4.03 22.91 23.40
CA LYS A 282 -2.95 23.34 22.52
C LYS A 282 -2.19 22.13 21.98
N ALA A 283 -2.26 21.91 20.68
CA ALA A 283 -1.45 20.89 19.99
C ALA A 283 0.04 21.30 19.98
N LEU A 284 0.93 20.32 20.16
CA LEU A 284 2.38 20.51 19.98
C LEU A 284 2.80 20.47 18.50
N VAL A 285 1.97 19.88 17.65
CA VAL A 285 2.18 19.77 16.21
C VAL A 285 1.08 20.50 15.45
N SER A 286 1.40 20.99 14.26
CA SER A 286 0.46 21.63 13.38
C SER A 286 -0.53 20.61 12.80
N LEU A 287 -1.81 21.00 12.73
CA LEU A 287 -2.89 20.15 12.28
C LEU A 287 -3.33 20.52 10.86
N PRO A 288 -3.77 19.55 10.03
CA PRO A 288 -4.35 19.80 8.71
C PRO A 288 -5.56 20.75 8.75
N ALA A 289 -5.98 21.24 7.57
CA ALA A 289 -7.02 22.28 7.43
C ALA A 289 -8.35 21.99 8.17
N SER A 290 -8.75 20.72 8.30
CA SER A 290 -9.96 20.33 9.03
C SER A 290 -9.79 20.27 10.56
N LYS A 291 -8.56 20.45 11.07
CA LYS A 291 -8.18 20.34 12.49
C LYS A 291 -8.65 19.05 13.17
N GLY A 292 -8.86 17.98 12.39
CA GLY A 292 -9.39 16.70 12.88
C GLY A 292 -10.89 16.69 13.18
N ILE A 293 -11.65 17.71 12.74
CA ILE A 293 -13.12 17.70 12.83
C ILE A 293 -13.68 16.89 11.65
N ARG A 294 -14.50 15.89 11.97
CA ARG A 294 -15.24 15.11 10.97
C ARG A 294 -16.63 15.69 10.79
N LEU A 295 -16.87 16.28 9.63
CA LEU A 295 -18.19 16.76 9.22
C LEU A 295 -19.16 15.59 9.00
N THR A 296 -20.45 15.89 9.17
CA THR A 296 -21.51 14.98 8.76
C THR A 296 -21.59 14.89 7.23
N ILE A 297 -22.23 13.83 6.72
CA ILE A 297 -22.37 13.62 5.27
C ILE A 297 -23.15 14.77 4.62
N ALA A 298 -24.13 15.34 5.34
CA ALA A 298 -24.90 16.49 4.89
C ALA A 298 -24.04 17.76 4.79
N GLU A 299 -23.29 18.10 5.83
CA GLU A 299 -22.39 19.26 5.84
C GLU A 299 -21.28 19.14 4.78
N GLU A 300 -20.74 17.94 4.58
CA GLU A 300 -19.72 17.70 3.56
C GLU A 300 -20.31 17.87 2.13
N ARG A 301 -21.55 17.44 1.91
CA ARG A 301 -22.29 17.67 0.65
C ARG A 301 -22.51 19.17 0.43
N ASP A 302 -23.00 19.88 1.43
CA ASP A 302 -23.36 21.29 1.31
C ASP A 302 -22.10 22.16 1.11
N LYS A 303 -21.00 21.85 1.80
CA LYS A 303 -19.69 22.47 1.57
C LYS A 303 -19.19 22.24 0.14
N ARG A 304 -19.35 21.03 -0.39
CA ARG A 304 -18.96 20.70 -1.77
C ARG A 304 -19.83 21.43 -2.81
N LEU A 305 -21.12 21.63 -2.53
CA LEU A 305 -22.01 22.40 -3.39
C LEU A 305 -21.69 23.89 -3.37
N ALA A 306 -21.38 24.46 -2.20
CA ALA A 306 -20.94 25.84 -2.07
C ALA A 306 -19.65 26.11 -2.85
N GLN A 307 -18.66 25.21 -2.75
CA GLN A 307 -17.40 25.31 -3.51
C GLN A 307 -17.56 25.19 -5.03
N LYS A 308 -18.67 24.63 -5.53
CA LYS A 308 -18.94 24.56 -6.97
C LYS A 308 -19.68 25.79 -7.50
N LYS A 309 -20.34 26.54 -6.61
CA LYS A 309 -21.08 27.76 -6.94
C LYS A 309 -20.19 29.00 -6.89
N ALA A 310 -19.14 28.96 -6.06
CA ALA A 310 -18.06 29.94 -6.02
C ALA A 310 -17.03 29.65 -7.11
#